data_AF-A0A4U7E023-F1
#
_entry.id   AF-A0A4U7E023-F1
#
_cell.length_a   1.000
_cell.length_b   1.000
_cell.length_c   1.000
_cell.angle_alpha   90.00
_cell.angle_beta   90.00
_cell.angle_gamma   90.00
#
_symmetry.space_group_name_H-M   'P 1'
#
loop_
_entity.id
_entity.type
_entity.pdbx_description
1 polymer ?
#
loop_
_entity_poly.entity_id
_entity_poly.type
_entity_poly.pdbx_seq_one_letter_code
_entity_poly.pdbx_strand_id
1 'polypeptide(L)'
;MSESAPAETPLDELVESVADRTGEKPESIRTWLEPFTDDGRVTSAAIESSVTDVSQILATAETRVDLATRTHDEATAAADDAPDLEVVTVRRRAFGDRLDDLRAEVEALGDDLGAARSGLAEPVAVYRAAVALHEITTEAQDIVRVAHDLETELEAFEAWLRSANRRHGALVDEVEAAEESAAALTETVESLRDADDPDPGRRFDAAVQTRVLDLVVADLRAEADDLRAWAHRDGAPFPDDVDARIDDLESAVAEHADALGDRPGRDGEFGERLDALDAELEAVEPPVAWARVDETVAEARSALSEDGATGDEAAN
;
A
#
# COMPACT_ATOMS: atom_id res chain seq x y z
N MET A 1 -33.21 -23.03 9.21
CA MET A 1 -33.16 -23.75 10.50
C MET A 1 -32.73 -22.75 11.53
N SER A 2 -33.46 -22.62 12.65
CA SER A 2 -33.19 -21.61 13.67
C SER A 2 -31.88 -21.95 14.39
N GLU A 3 -30.81 -21.28 13.99
CA GLU A 3 -29.55 -21.26 14.73
C GLU A 3 -29.84 -20.53 16.06
N SER A 4 -29.52 -21.19 17.17
CA SER A 4 -30.03 -20.79 18.48
C SER A 4 -29.43 -19.45 18.88
N ALA A 5 -30.26 -18.41 18.91
CA ALA A 5 -29.86 -17.10 19.38
C ALA A 5 -29.33 -17.19 20.83
N PRO A 6 -28.29 -16.42 21.20
CA PRO A 6 -27.75 -16.45 22.56
C PRO A 6 -28.85 -16.10 23.56
N ALA A 7 -28.89 -16.82 24.69
CA ALA A 7 -29.79 -16.47 25.78
C ALA A 7 -29.41 -15.08 26.32
N GLU A 8 -30.41 -14.26 26.62
CA GLU A 8 -30.19 -12.91 27.17
C GLU A 8 -29.35 -12.96 28.45
N THR A 9 -28.13 -12.44 28.38
CA THR A 9 -27.12 -12.56 29.45
C THR A 9 -26.77 -11.16 29.97
N PRO A 10 -26.69 -10.94 31.29
CA PRO A 10 -26.16 -9.69 31.84
C PRO A 10 -24.76 -9.41 31.28
N LEU A 11 -24.49 -8.19 30.84
CA LEU A 11 -23.19 -7.84 30.26
C LEU A 11 -22.03 -8.15 31.22
N ASP A 12 -22.18 -7.84 32.51
CA ASP A 12 -21.16 -8.08 33.52
C ASP A 12 -20.82 -9.58 33.68
N GLU A 13 -21.83 -10.45 33.59
CA GLU A 13 -21.65 -11.91 33.67
C GLU A 13 -20.91 -12.44 32.44
N LEU A 14 -21.24 -11.92 31.25
CA LEU A 14 -20.57 -12.30 30.02
C LEU A 14 -19.12 -11.81 29.98
N VAL A 15 -18.86 -10.58 30.44
CA VAL A 15 -17.51 -10.00 30.55
C VAL A 15 -16.64 -10.82 31.51
N GLU A 16 -17.14 -11.16 32.70
CA GLU A 16 -16.42 -12.00 33.67
C GLU A 16 -16.11 -13.38 33.07
N SER A 17 -17.11 -14.01 32.43
CA SER A 17 -16.94 -15.33 31.80
C SER A 17 -15.90 -15.33 30.68
N VAL A 18 -15.84 -14.26 29.88
CA VAL A 18 -14.85 -14.12 28.81
C VAL A 18 -13.46 -13.87 29.41
N ALA A 19 -13.34 -12.92 30.33
CA ALA A 19 -12.06 -12.58 30.99
C ALA A 19 -11.41 -13.81 31.64
N ASP A 20 -12.20 -14.64 32.33
CA ASP A 20 -11.73 -15.88 32.96
C ASP A 20 -11.18 -16.92 31.96
N ARG A 21 -11.65 -16.90 30.71
CA ARG A 21 -11.32 -17.90 29.69
C ARG A 21 -10.22 -17.43 28.73
N THR A 22 -10.11 -16.12 28.50
CA THR A 22 -9.16 -15.54 27.53
C THR A 22 -8.01 -14.81 28.19
N GLY A 23 -8.15 -14.38 29.45
CA GLY A 23 -7.20 -13.51 30.13
C GLY A 23 -7.28 -12.03 29.69
N GLU A 24 -8.26 -11.70 28.84
CA GLU A 24 -8.50 -10.33 28.37
C GLU A 24 -8.98 -9.40 29.47
N LYS A 25 -8.68 -8.10 29.34
CA LYS A 25 -9.09 -7.10 30.32
C LYS A 25 -10.61 -6.87 30.27
N PRO A 26 -11.32 -6.89 31.41
CA PRO A 26 -12.77 -6.68 31.46
C PRO A 26 -13.26 -5.40 30.76
N GLU A 27 -12.49 -4.32 30.85
CA GLU A 27 -12.81 -3.04 30.20
C GLU A 27 -12.76 -3.16 28.67
N SER A 28 -11.74 -3.85 28.14
CA SER A 28 -11.59 -4.10 26.70
C SER A 28 -12.73 -4.96 26.17
N ILE A 29 -13.08 -6.04 26.88
CA ILE A 29 -14.22 -6.90 26.51
C ILE A 29 -15.52 -6.11 26.48
N ARG A 30 -15.73 -5.23 27.48
CA ARG A 30 -16.93 -4.39 27.56
C ARG A 30 -17.04 -3.43 26.37
N THR A 31 -15.94 -2.82 25.94
CA THR A 31 -15.93 -1.95 24.74
C THR A 31 -16.41 -2.70 23.51
N TRP A 32 -15.91 -3.92 23.28
CA TRP A 32 -16.29 -4.70 22.11
C TRP A 32 -17.76 -5.14 22.14
N LEU A 33 -18.31 -5.43 23.31
CA LEU A 33 -19.70 -5.89 23.47
C LEU A 33 -20.74 -4.77 23.56
N GLU A 34 -20.32 -3.51 23.61
CA GLU A 34 -21.24 -2.36 23.69
C GLU A 34 -22.31 -2.38 22.58
N PRO A 35 -21.99 -2.63 21.29
CA PRO A 35 -22.99 -2.71 20.22
C PRO A 35 -23.99 -3.87 20.38
N PHE A 36 -23.64 -4.89 21.15
CA PHE A 36 -24.49 -6.08 21.38
C PHE A 36 -25.36 -5.93 22.63
N THR A 37 -25.28 -4.81 23.33
CA THR A 37 -25.91 -4.60 24.62
C THR A 37 -27.13 -3.70 24.50
N ASP A 38 -28.24 -4.13 25.10
CA ASP A 38 -29.43 -3.32 25.35
C ASP A 38 -29.82 -3.42 26.84
N ASP A 39 -30.05 -2.28 27.49
CA ASP A 39 -30.34 -2.18 28.93
C ASP A 39 -29.38 -2.99 29.84
N GLY A 40 -28.08 -3.00 29.51
CA GLY A 40 -27.04 -3.69 30.28
C GLY A 40 -27.04 -5.22 30.11
N ARG A 41 -27.75 -5.73 29.10
CA ARG A 41 -27.79 -7.16 28.75
C ARG A 41 -27.39 -7.35 27.30
N VAL A 42 -26.65 -8.41 27.02
CA VAL A 42 -26.37 -8.84 25.65
C VAL A 42 -27.64 -9.51 25.10
N THR A 43 -28.18 -8.98 24.00
CA THR A 43 -29.44 -9.45 23.42
C THR A 43 -29.28 -9.88 21.97
N SER A 44 -30.07 -10.86 21.53
CA SER A 44 -30.07 -11.30 20.13
C SER A 44 -30.50 -10.18 19.18
N ALA A 45 -31.42 -9.31 19.61
CA ALA A 45 -31.87 -8.18 18.80
C ALA A 45 -30.76 -7.13 18.57
N ALA A 46 -29.95 -6.83 19.59
CA ALA A 46 -28.81 -5.93 19.45
C ALA A 46 -27.71 -6.52 18.56
N ILE A 47 -27.46 -7.83 18.66
CA ILE A 47 -26.56 -8.57 17.77
C ILE A 47 -27.06 -8.52 16.32
N GLU A 48 -28.33 -8.85 16.08
CA GLU A 48 -28.94 -8.80 14.73
C GLU A 48 -28.90 -7.39 14.14
N SER A 49 -29.10 -6.36 14.96
CA SER A 49 -28.94 -4.96 14.55
C SER A 49 -27.51 -4.68 14.10
N SER A 50 -26.52 -5.04 14.93
CA SER A 50 -25.11 -4.85 14.61
C SER A 50 -24.71 -5.59 13.33
N VAL A 51 -25.12 -6.85 13.16
CA VAL A 51 -24.89 -7.61 11.93
C VAL A 51 -25.54 -6.92 10.72
N THR A 52 -26.75 -6.37 10.88
CA THR A 52 -27.43 -5.63 9.81
C THR A 52 -26.66 -4.38 9.43
N ASP A 53 -26.16 -3.62 10.40
CA ASP A 53 -25.38 -2.41 10.17
C ASP A 53 -24.07 -2.74 9.44
N VAL A 54 -23.34 -3.76 9.89
CA VAL A 54 -22.11 -4.22 9.20
C VAL A 54 -22.41 -4.74 7.80
N SER A 55 -23.52 -5.48 7.61
CA SER A 55 -23.93 -5.94 6.27
C SER A 55 -24.18 -4.77 5.31
N GLN A 56 -24.73 -3.65 5.79
CA GLN A 56 -24.94 -2.46 4.96
C GLN A 56 -23.62 -1.76 4.59
N ILE A 57 -22.66 -1.75 5.51
CA ILE A 57 -21.32 -1.20 5.26
C ILE A 57 -20.60 -2.06 4.22
N LEU A 58 -20.61 -3.39 4.38
CA LEU A 58 -20.03 -4.31 3.40
C LEU A 58 -20.70 -4.17 2.01
N ALA A 59 -22.03 -4.08 1.94
CA ALA A 59 -22.73 -3.84 0.68
C ALA A 59 -22.33 -2.50 0.02
N THR A 60 -21.93 -1.51 0.82
CA THR A 60 -21.40 -0.23 0.31
C THR A 60 -20.00 -0.43 -0.27
N ALA A 61 -19.14 -1.22 0.37
CA ALA A 61 -17.83 -1.60 -0.15
C ALA A 61 -17.95 -2.38 -1.47
N GLU A 62 -18.81 -3.40 -1.53
CA GLU A 62 -19.15 -4.14 -2.76
C GLU A 62 -19.56 -3.18 -3.88
N THR A 63 -20.47 -2.25 -3.60
CA THR A 63 -20.93 -1.26 -4.59
C THR A 63 -19.79 -0.37 -5.10
N ARG A 64 -18.83 -0.02 -4.24
CA ARG A 64 -17.66 0.78 -4.63
C ARG A 64 -16.68 0.01 -5.50
N VAL A 65 -16.39 -1.24 -5.18
CA VAL A 65 -15.57 -2.13 -6.02
C VAL A 65 -16.25 -2.38 -7.37
N ASP A 66 -17.58 -2.49 -7.40
CA ASP A 66 -18.39 -2.58 -8.62
C ASP A 66 -18.27 -1.33 -9.50
N LEU A 67 -18.20 -0.14 -8.90
CA LEU A 67 -18.00 1.11 -9.64
C LEU A 67 -16.59 1.18 -10.21
N ALA A 68 -15.56 0.93 -9.40
CA ALA A 68 -14.17 0.86 -9.84
C ALA A 68 -13.98 -0.17 -10.97
N THR A 69 -14.69 -1.31 -10.91
CA THR A 69 -14.73 -2.31 -11.98
C THR A 69 -15.20 -1.73 -13.31
N ARG A 70 -16.31 -0.97 -13.31
CA ARG A 70 -16.83 -0.36 -14.53
C ARG A 70 -15.87 0.67 -15.10
N THR A 71 -15.28 1.50 -14.24
CA THR A 71 -14.27 2.49 -14.65
C THR A 71 -13.01 1.82 -15.21
N HIS A 72 -12.60 0.68 -14.64
CA HIS A 72 -11.48 -0.12 -15.16
C HIS A 72 -11.78 -0.68 -16.55
N ASP A 73 -12.99 -1.18 -16.78
CA ASP A 73 -13.42 -1.67 -18.10
C ASP A 73 -13.41 -0.53 -19.15
N GLU A 74 -13.86 0.67 -18.77
CA GLU A 74 -13.84 1.86 -19.63
C GLU A 74 -12.40 2.29 -19.96
N ALA A 75 -11.53 2.36 -18.95
CA ALA A 75 -10.12 2.68 -19.13
C ALA A 75 -9.39 1.62 -19.98
N THR A 76 -9.70 0.34 -19.80
CA THR A 76 -9.16 -0.76 -20.61
C THR A 76 -9.59 -0.65 -22.07
N ALA A 77 -10.86 -0.34 -22.32
CA ALA A 77 -11.35 -0.10 -23.66
C ALA A 77 -10.66 1.12 -24.32
N ALA A 78 -10.36 2.17 -23.56
CA ALA A 78 -9.58 3.30 -24.06
C ALA A 78 -8.11 2.92 -24.36
N ALA A 79 -7.52 2.03 -23.55
CA ALA A 79 -6.16 1.53 -23.75
C ALA A 79 -6.05 0.66 -25.01
N ASP A 80 -7.10 -0.08 -25.38
CA ASP A 80 -7.11 -0.89 -26.61
C ASP A 80 -7.02 -0.04 -27.90
N ASP A 81 -7.37 1.25 -27.84
CA ASP A 81 -7.20 2.20 -28.94
C ASP A 81 -5.78 2.83 -28.98
N ALA A 82 -4.98 2.64 -27.93
CA ALA A 82 -3.62 3.15 -27.83
C ALA A 82 -2.62 2.33 -28.67
N PRO A 83 -1.42 2.86 -28.98
CA PRO A 83 -0.32 2.06 -29.49
C PRO A 83 0.10 1.00 -28.46
N ASP A 84 0.61 -0.12 -28.97
CA ASP A 84 1.21 -1.19 -28.17
C ASP A 84 2.54 -0.70 -27.60
N LEU A 85 2.49 -0.19 -26.36
CA LEU A 85 3.61 0.39 -25.62
C LEU A 85 3.66 -0.24 -24.23
N GLU A 86 4.86 -0.47 -23.73
CA GLU A 86 5.05 -1.14 -22.43
C GLU A 86 4.51 -0.28 -21.29
N VAL A 87 4.67 1.05 -21.35
CA VAL A 87 4.16 1.97 -20.31
C VAL A 87 2.64 1.86 -20.15
N VAL A 88 1.90 1.65 -21.24
CA VAL A 88 0.44 1.46 -21.21
C VAL A 88 0.10 0.09 -20.63
N THR A 89 0.84 -0.94 -21.04
CA THR A 89 0.62 -2.33 -20.60
C THR A 89 0.88 -2.50 -19.10
N VAL A 90 1.97 -1.96 -18.59
CA VAL A 90 2.35 -2.02 -17.17
C VAL A 90 1.33 -1.28 -16.31
N ARG A 91 0.98 -0.03 -16.67
CA ARG A 91 -0.04 0.75 -15.93
C ARG A 91 -1.40 0.04 -15.91
N ARG A 92 -1.85 -0.48 -17.06
CA ARG A 92 -3.12 -1.25 -17.14
C ARG A 92 -3.09 -2.48 -16.25
N ARG A 93 -2.00 -3.24 -16.27
CA ARG A 93 -1.85 -4.44 -15.43
C ARG A 93 -1.92 -4.08 -13.95
N ALA A 94 -1.21 -3.03 -13.51
CA ALA A 94 -1.19 -2.62 -12.11
C ALA A 94 -2.60 -2.26 -11.59
N PHE A 95 -3.43 -1.61 -12.41
CA PHE A 95 -4.83 -1.35 -12.06
C PHE A 95 -5.67 -2.64 -11.99
N GLY A 96 -5.44 -3.59 -12.90
CA GLY A 96 -6.10 -4.89 -12.88
C GLY A 96 -5.77 -5.68 -11.62
N ASP A 97 -4.48 -5.76 -11.27
CA ASP A 97 -4.00 -6.48 -10.07
C ASP A 97 -4.63 -5.87 -8.79
N ARG A 98 -4.60 -4.53 -8.63
CA ARG A 98 -5.24 -3.85 -7.48
C ARG A 98 -6.75 -4.06 -7.40
N LEU A 99 -7.43 -4.13 -8.54
CA LEU A 99 -8.87 -4.36 -8.57
C LEU A 99 -9.22 -5.81 -8.19
N ASP A 100 -8.40 -6.77 -8.62
CA ASP A 100 -8.57 -8.17 -8.25
C ASP A 100 -8.31 -8.38 -6.75
N ASP A 101 -7.33 -7.68 -6.16
CA ASP A 101 -7.10 -7.67 -4.71
C ASP A 101 -8.33 -7.15 -3.95
N LEU A 102 -8.88 -5.99 -4.34
CA LEU A 102 -10.09 -5.43 -3.71
C LEU A 102 -11.31 -6.37 -3.79
N ARG A 103 -11.46 -7.09 -4.90
CA ARG A 103 -12.54 -8.07 -5.05
C ARG A 103 -12.36 -9.25 -4.11
N ALA A 104 -11.13 -9.75 -3.99
CA ALA A 104 -10.79 -10.84 -3.09
C ALA A 104 -11.02 -10.45 -1.61
N GLU A 105 -10.63 -9.22 -1.23
CA GLU A 105 -10.86 -8.68 0.11
C GLU A 105 -12.37 -8.59 0.44
N VAL A 106 -13.19 -8.05 -0.47
CA VAL A 106 -14.65 -8.00 -0.29
C VAL A 106 -15.27 -9.40 -0.15
N GLU A 107 -14.83 -10.36 -0.96
CA GLU A 107 -15.31 -11.75 -0.86
C GLU A 107 -14.95 -12.37 0.50
N ALA A 108 -13.71 -12.16 0.97
CA ALA A 108 -13.27 -12.61 2.29
C ALA A 108 -14.09 -11.99 3.42
N LEU A 109 -14.36 -10.69 3.37
CA LEU A 109 -15.22 -10.02 4.36
C LEU A 109 -16.65 -10.57 4.38
N GLY A 110 -17.18 -10.96 3.22
CA GLY A 110 -18.48 -11.64 3.12
C GLY A 110 -18.50 -12.99 3.84
N ASP A 111 -17.44 -13.76 3.69
CA ASP A 111 -17.25 -15.03 4.40
C ASP A 111 -17.08 -14.83 5.91
N ASP A 112 -16.29 -13.84 6.32
CA ASP A 112 -16.05 -13.51 7.73
C ASP A 112 -17.32 -13.01 8.43
N LEU A 113 -18.12 -12.17 7.75
CA LEU A 113 -19.45 -11.76 8.22
C LEU A 113 -20.38 -12.97 8.35
N GLY A 114 -20.32 -13.90 7.39
CA GLY A 114 -21.03 -15.16 7.42
C GLY A 114 -20.66 -16.04 8.61
N ALA A 115 -19.39 -16.07 9.00
CA ALA A 115 -18.89 -16.79 10.16
C ALA A 115 -19.27 -16.10 11.48
N ALA A 116 -19.14 -14.77 11.55
CA ALA A 116 -19.40 -13.98 12.75
C ALA A 116 -20.86 -14.05 13.24
N ARG A 117 -21.82 -14.27 12.32
CA ARG A 117 -23.25 -14.43 12.68
C ARG A 117 -23.62 -15.85 13.14
N SER A 118 -22.70 -16.82 13.06
CA SER A 118 -22.96 -18.23 13.36
C SER A 118 -22.32 -18.68 14.68
N GLY A 119 -22.89 -19.70 15.30
CA GLY A 119 -22.26 -20.35 16.47
C GLY A 119 -22.20 -19.54 17.77
N LEU A 120 -23.13 -18.60 17.99
CA LEU A 120 -23.16 -17.66 19.12
C LEU A 120 -23.62 -18.26 20.47
N ALA A 121 -23.46 -19.56 20.69
CA ALA A 121 -23.98 -20.25 21.87
C ALA A 121 -23.12 -20.02 23.15
N GLU A 122 -21.86 -19.64 22.99
CA GLU A 122 -20.88 -19.51 24.08
C GLU A 122 -20.46 -18.05 24.29
N PRO A 123 -20.22 -17.60 25.54
CA PRO A 123 -19.74 -16.24 25.86
C PRO A 123 -18.54 -15.77 25.03
N VAL A 124 -17.54 -16.65 24.86
CA VAL A 124 -16.34 -16.36 24.06
C VAL A 124 -16.66 -16.23 22.58
N ALA A 125 -17.65 -16.98 22.08
CA ALA A 125 -18.07 -16.87 20.68
C ALA A 125 -18.78 -15.54 20.42
N VAL A 126 -19.63 -15.09 21.35
CA VAL A 126 -20.28 -13.76 21.27
C VAL A 126 -19.26 -12.64 21.29
N TYR A 127 -18.26 -12.71 22.18
CA TYR A 127 -17.17 -11.74 22.22
C TYR A 127 -16.36 -11.71 20.91
N ARG A 128 -15.97 -12.88 20.38
CA ARG A 128 -15.24 -12.97 19.11
C ARG A 128 -16.05 -12.44 17.93
N ALA A 129 -17.36 -12.70 17.90
CA ALA A 129 -18.23 -12.14 16.88
C ALA A 129 -18.28 -10.61 16.95
N ALA A 130 -18.29 -10.03 18.16
CA ALA A 130 -18.28 -8.58 18.31
C ALA A 130 -16.96 -7.96 17.81
N VAL A 131 -15.82 -8.61 18.08
CA VAL A 131 -14.50 -8.22 17.55
C VAL A 131 -14.49 -8.32 16.03
N ALA A 132 -14.88 -9.47 15.47
CA ALA A 132 -14.90 -9.71 14.03
C ALA A 132 -15.79 -8.70 13.29
N LEU A 133 -16.98 -8.39 13.81
CA LEU A 133 -17.86 -7.38 13.19
C LEU A 133 -17.24 -5.98 13.15
N HIS A 134 -16.40 -5.64 14.14
CA HIS A 134 -15.68 -4.38 14.11
C HIS A 134 -14.53 -4.40 13.09
N GLU A 135 -13.76 -5.47 13.05
CA GLU A 135 -12.69 -5.66 12.06
C GLU A 135 -13.26 -5.55 10.63
N ILE A 136 -14.34 -6.29 10.34
CA ILE A 136 -15.07 -6.21 9.06
C ILE A 136 -15.53 -4.77 8.77
N THR A 137 -15.98 -4.04 9.78
CA THR A 137 -16.42 -2.64 9.60
C THR A 137 -15.26 -1.74 9.17
N THR A 138 -14.12 -1.84 9.85
CA THR A 138 -12.94 -1.03 9.56
C THR A 138 -12.36 -1.38 8.18
N GLU A 139 -12.24 -2.67 7.88
CA GLU A 139 -11.73 -3.17 6.60
C GLU A 139 -12.66 -2.78 5.44
N ALA A 140 -13.98 -2.96 5.59
CA ALA A 140 -14.94 -2.53 4.57
C ALA A 140 -14.88 -1.00 4.31
N GLN A 141 -14.64 -0.20 5.34
CA GLN A 141 -14.47 1.25 5.18
C GLN A 141 -13.17 1.61 4.45
N ASP A 142 -12.09 0.86 4.69
CA ASP A 142 -10.84 1.07 3.96
C ASP A 142 -10.99 0.67 2.49
N ILE A 143 -11.64 -0.46 2.20
CA ILE A 143 -11.99 -0.87 0.82
C ILE A 143 -12.78 0.22 0.11
N VAL A 144 -13.78 0.84 0.77
CA VAL A 144 -14.54 1.97 0.18
C VAL A 144 -13.63 3.11 -0.23
N ARG A 145 -12.65 3.46 0.61
CA ARG A 145 -11.68 4.52 0.32
C ARG A 145 -10.76 4.12 -0.83
N VAL A 146 -10.11 2.97 -0.73
CA VAL A 146 -9.16 2.47 -1.75
C VAL A 146 -9.83 2.29 -3.11
N ALA A 147 -11.06 1.77 -3.16
CA ALA A 147 -11.83 1.63 -4.39
C ALA A 147 -12.17 2.99 -5.03
N HIS A 148 -12.44 4.03 -4.22
CA HIS A 148 -12.69 5.38 -4.74
C HIS A 148 -11.42 6.07 -5.24
N ASP A 149 -10.31 5.89 -4.52
CA ASP A 149 -8.99 6.36 -4.97
C ASP A 149 -8.64 5.71 -6.31
N LEU A 150 -8.82 4.38 -6.43
CA LEU A 150 -8.64 3.64 -7.68
C LEU A 150 -9.54 4.13 -8.82
N GLU A 151 -10.81 4.42 -8.55
CA GLU A 151 -11.74 5.01 -9.55
C GLU A 151 -11.18 6.34 -10.09
N THR A 152 -10.70 7.21 -9.20
CA THR A 152 -10.11 8.51 -9.58
C THR A 152 -8.83 8.35 -10.41
N GLU A 153 -7.97 7.39 -10.04
CA GLU A 153 -6.75 7.09 -10.78
C GLU A 153 -7.05 6.51 -12.17
N LEU A 154 -8.06 5.65 -12.29
CA LEU A 154 -8.51 5.09 -13.58
C LEU A 154 -9.07 6.17 -14.51
N GLU A 155 -9.86 7.12 -13.99
CA GLU A 155 -10.32 8.29 -14.76
C GLU A 155 -9.14 9.16 -15.22
N ALA A 156 -8.14 9.35 -14.36
CA ALA A 156 -6.92 10.09 -14.71
C ALA A 156 -6.12 9.37 -15.79
N PHE A 157 -5.98 8.05 -15.71
CA PHE A 157 -5.33 7.22 -16.72
C PHE A 157 -6.08 7.28 -18.06
N GLU A 158 -7.40 7.19 -18.04
CA GLU A 158 -8.22 7.32 -19.24
C GLU A 158 -8.07 8.71 -19.91
N ALA A 159 -8.01 9.77 -19.10
CA ALA A 159 -7.73 11.13 -19.59
C ALA A 159 -6.30 11.28 -20.13
N TRP A 160 -5.32 10.61 -19.51
CA TRP A 160 -3.93 10.54 -19.95
C TRP A 160 -3.82 9.85 -21.31
N LEU A 161 -4.48 8.70 -21.51
CA LEU A 161 -4.51 7.97 -22.79
C LEU A 161 -5.01 8.85 -23.95
N ARG A 162 -5.99 9.72 -23.68
CA ARG A 162 -6.66 10.54 -24.70
C ARG A 162 -5.99 11.86 -25.03
N SER A 163 -4.95 12.27 -24.29
CA SER A 163 -4.39 13.61 -24.42
C SER A 163 -2.86 13.61 -24.36
N ALA A 164 -2.22 13.88 -25.50
CA ALA A 164 -0.77 14.05 -25.56
C ALA A 164 -0.25 15.10 -24.55
N ASN A 165 -1.00 16.19 -24.33
CA ASN A 165 -0.62 17.20 -23.34
C ASN A 165 -0.69 16.67 -21.90
N ARG A 166 -1.64 15.77 -21.59
CA ARG A 166 -1.68 15.11 -20.28
C ARG A 166 -0.51 14.15 -20.12
N ARG A 167 -0.16 13.39 -21.16
CA ARG A 167 0.99 12.50 -21.15
C ARG A 167 2.30 13.24 -20.90
N HIS A 168 2.54 14.30 -21.68
CA HIS A 168 3.76 15.09 -21.51
C HIS A 168 3.79 15.85 -20.18
N GLY A 169 2.63 16.36 -19.72
CA GLY A 169 2.53 17.00 -18.41
C GLY A 169 2.90 16.03 -17.29
N ALA A 170 2.33 14.82 -17.30
CA ALA A 170 2.64 13.79 -16.31
C ALA A 170 4.14 13.43 -16.29
N LEU A 171 4.75 13.19 -17.46
CA LEU A 171 6.19 12.90 -17.55
C LEU A 171 7.05 14.05 -16.98
N VAL A 172 6.69 15.31 -17.28
CA VAL A 172 7.41 16.47 -16.76
C VAL A 172 7.24 16.59 -15.24
N ASP A 173 6.03 16.38 -14.72
CA ASP A 173 5.75 16.40 -13.28
C ASP A 173 6.54 15.29 -12.56
N GLU A 174 6.66 14.10 -13.16
CA GLU A 174 7.46 12.98 -12.63
C GLU A 174 8.97 13.28 -12.62
N VAL A 175 9.49 13.89 -13.69
CA VAL A 175 10.89 14.37 -13.72
C VAL A 175 11.14 15.45 -12.66
N GLU A 176 10.23 16.40 -12.49
CA GLU A 176 10.32 17.43 -11.43
C GLU A 176 10.35 16.80 -10.03
N ALA A 177 9.49 15.82 -9.76
CA ALA A 177 9.46 15.10 -8.49
C ALA A 177 10.77 14.32 -8.23
N ALA A 178 11.35 13.71 -9.26
CA ALA A 178 12.65 13.03 -9.17
C ALA A 178 13.79 14.02 -8.89
N GLU A 179 13.79 15.20 -9.52
CA GLU A 179 14.77 16.27 -9.26
C GLU A 179 14.69 16.80 -7.83
N GLU A 180 13.48 17.03 -7.31
CA GLU A 180 13.28 17.42 -5.91
C GLU A 180 13.80 16.35 -4.95
N SER A 181 13.54 15.08 -5.25
CA SER A 181 14.02 13.94 -4.45
C SER A 181 15.56 13.82 -4.49
N ALA A 182 16.18 13.96 -5.66
CA ALA A 182 17.63 13.95 -5.82
C ALA A 182 18.30 15.14 -5.12
N ALA A 183 17.67 16.32 -5.13
CA ALA A 183 18.16 17.50 -4.40
C ALA A 183 18.12 17.26 -2.88
N ALA A 184 17.01 16.74 -2.35
CA ALA A 184 16.90 16.39 -0.93
C ALA A 184 17.92 15.31 -0.51
N LEU A 185 18.18 14.33 -1.39
CA LEU A 185 19.20 13.32 -1.14
C LEU A 185 20.62 13.89 -1.20
N THR A 186 20.88 14.85 -2.09
CA THR A 186 22.16 15.58 -2.16
C THR A 186 22.48 16.22 -0.81
N GLU A 187 21.54 16.97 -0.23
CA GLU A 187 21.72 17.59 1.09
C GLU A 187 22.01 16.55 2.18
N THR A 188 21.35 15.40 2.11
CA THR A 188 21.56 14.28 3.05
C THR A 188 22.96 13.67 2.91
N VAL A 189 23.40 13.42 1.67
CA VAL A 189 24.71 12.84 1.36
C VAL A 189 25.84 13.80 1.75
N GLU A 190 25.71 15.09 1.46
CA GLU A 190 26.68 16.12 1.89
C GLU A 190 26.78 16.18 3.42
N SER A 191 25.64 16.20 4.11
CA SER A 191 25.61 16.16 5.58
C SER A 191 26.29 14.92 6.16
N LEU A 192 26.14 13.75 5.54
CA LEU A 192 26.82 12.51 5.95
C LEU A 192 28.33 12.54 5.65
N ARG A 193 28.74 13.18 4.55
CA ARG A 193 30.15 13.35 4.19
C ARG A 193 30.88 14.24 5.21
N ASP A 194 30.24 15.31 5.66
CA ASP A 194 30.84 16.29 6.58
C ASP A 194 30.84 15.84 8.05
N ALA A 195 30.11 14.78 8.39
CA ALA A 195 30.08 14.23 9.74
C ALA A 195 31.34 13.39 10.05
N ASP A 196 31.94 13.63 11.23
CA ASP A 196 33.08 12.84 11.73
C ASP A 196 32.68 11.39 12.10
N ASP A 197 31.45 11.19 12.55
CA ASP A 197 30.85 9.90 12.92
C ASP A 197 29.40 9.83 12.41
N PRO A 198 29.19 9.54 11.12
CA PRO A 198 27.86 9.55 10.52
C PRO A 198 27.00 8.38 11.03
N ASP A 199 25.74 8.66 11.32
CA ASP A 199 24.76 7.64 11.73
C ASP A 199 24.64 6.52 10.66
N PRO A 200 24.92 5.25 11.02
CA PRO A 200 24.87 4.14 10.08
C PRO A 200 23.48 3.92 9.47
N GLY A 201 22.41 4.12 10.26
CA GLY A 201 21.02 3.96 9.80
C GLY A 201 20.66 4.99 8.73
N ARG A 202 20.95 6.27 8.97
CA ARG A 202 20.76 7.35 8.00
C ARG A 202 21.60 7.14 6.73
N ARG A 203 22.82 6.61 6.86
CA ARG A 203 23.66 6.27 5.70
C ARG A 203 23.09 5.11 4.88
N PHE A 204 22.58 4.07 5.55
CA PHE A 204 21.91 2.96 4.88
C PHE A 204 20.66 3.45 4.14
N ASP A 205 19.82 4.27 4.77
CA ASP A 205 18.62 4.79 4.11
C ASP A 205 18.98 5.69 2.91
N ALA A 206 20.01 6.54 3.02
CA ALA A 206 20.50 7.29 1.86
C ALA A 206 20.96 6.36 0.72
N ALA A 207 21.62 5.24 1.04
CA ALA A 207 22.06 4.26 0.06
C ALA A 207 20.89 3.50 -0.60
N VAL A 208 19.82 3.23 0.14
CA VAL A 208 18.55 2.68 -0.39
C VAL A 208 17.89 3.71 -1.31
N GLN A 209 17.77 4.97 -0.88
CA GLN A 209 17.18 6.04 -1.68
C GLN A 209 17.95 6.29 -2.99
N THR A 210 19.29 6.25 -2.97
CA THR A 210 20.11 6.34 -4.20
C THR A 210 19.77 5.23 -5.20
N ARG A 211 19.60 3.99 -4.74
CA ARG A 211 19.24 2.84 -5.61
C ARG A 211 17.84 2.97 -6.18
N VAL A 212 16.89 3.43 -5.36
CA VAL A 212 15.52 3.71 -5.82
C VAL A 212 15.53 4.80 -6.88
N LEU A 213 16.29 5.89 -6.68
CA LEU A 213 16.41 6.96 -7.68
C LEU A 213 17.10 6.50 -8.98
N ASP A 214 18.08 5.59 -8.90
CA ASP A 214 18.68 4.98 -10.10
C ASP A 214 17.62 4.22 -10.93
N LEU A 215 16.76 3.45 -10.25
CA LEU A 215 15.63 2.78 -10.89
C LEU A 215 14.58 3.77 -11.43
N VAL A 216 14.28 4.86 -10.71
CA VAL A 216 13.41 5.95 -11.20
C VAL A 216 13.97 6.55 -12.49
N VAL A 217 15.28 6.80 -12.55
CA VAL A 217 15.93 7.32 -13.77
C VAL A 217 15.78 6.34 -14.93
N ALA A 218 15.99 5.05 -14.69
CA ALA A 218 15.79 4.03 -15.72
C ALA A 218 14.32 3.94 -16.20
N ASP A 219 13.36 4.06 -15.28
CA ASP A 219 11.93 4.10 -15.56
C ASP A 219 11.52 5.32 -16.41
N LEU A 220 11.95 6.51 -16.00
CA LEU A 220 11.71 7.77 -16.72
C LEU A 220 12.26 7.72 -18.15
N ARG A 221 13.41 7.08 -18.38
CA ARG A 221 13.96 6.89 -19.73
C ARG A 221 13.08 6.01 -20.60
N ALA A 222 12.65 4.87 -20.06
CA ALA A 222 11.77 3.95 -20.78
C ALA A 222 10.42 4.63 -21.11
N GLU A 223 9.83 5.36 -20.14
CA GLU A 223 8.60 6.11 -20.37
C GLU A 223 8.79 7.24 -21.40
N ALA A 224 9.89 8.01 -21.32
CA ALA A 224 10.18 9.05 -22.30
C ALA A 224 10.34 8.48 -23.72
N ASP A 225 10.98 7.32 -23.87
CA ASP A 225 11.13 6.62 -25.14
C ASP A 225 9.78 6.17 -25.73
N ASP A 226 8.93 5.54 -24.91
CA ASP A 226 7.58 5.12 -25.30
C ASP A 226 6.70 6.31 -25.69
N LEU A 227 6.71 7.37 -24.89
CA LEU A 227 5.91 8.57 -25.14
C LEU A 227 6.40 9.36 -26.35
N ARG A 228 7.71 9.39 -26.60
CA ARG A 228 8.28 9.98 -27.81
C ARG A 228 7.88 9.18 -29.05
N ALA A 229 7.89 7.85 -28.97
CA ALA A 229 7.41 6.98 -30.05
C ALA A 229 5.93 7.22 -30.34
N TRP A 230 5.11 7.38 -29.29
CA TRP A 230 3.70 7.74 -29.43
C TRP A 230 3.52 9.11 -30.09
N ALA A 231 4.20 10.15 -29.59
CA ALA A 231 4.12 11.49 -30.14
C ALA A 231 4.53 11.53 -31.63
N HIS A 232 5.58 10.79 -32.00
CA HIS A 232 6.02 10.67 -33.38
C HIS A 232 4.96 10.05 -34.29
N ARG A 233 4.31 8.97 -33.84
CA ARG A 233 3.21 8.32 -34.56
C ARG A 233 2.03 9.28 -34.78
N ASP A 234 1.67 10.05 -33.76
CA ASP A 234 0.53 10.96 -33.80
C ASP A 234 0.86 12.31 -34.48
N GLY A 235 2.12 12.55 -34.85
CA GLY A 235 2.59 13.83 -35.38
C GLY A 235 2.51 14.98 -34.36
N ALA A 236 2.53 14.65 -33.07
CA ALA A 236 2.49 15.60 -31.96
C ALA A 236 3.91 16.05 -31.58
N PRO A 237 4.08 17.28 -31.05
CA PRO A 237 5.35 17.70 -30.48
C PRO A 237 5.64 16.93 -29.19
N PHE A 238 6.91 16.67 -28.91
CA PHE A 238 7.40 16.08 -27.65
C PHE A 238 8.29 17.12 -26.94
N PRO A 239 8.34 17.16 -25.60
CA PRO A 239 9.22 18.09 -24.88
C PRO A 239 10.70 17.86 -25.21
N ASP A 240 11.43 18.93 -25.54
CA ASP A 240 12.81 18.84 -26.04
C ASP A 240 13.87 18.75 -24.91
N ASP A 241 13.50 19.07 -23.66
CA ASP A 241 14.40 19.18 -22.51
C ASP A 241 14.40 17.96 -21.58
N VAL A 242 13.41 17.06 -21.71
CA VAL A 242 13.25 15.88 -20.85
C VAL A 242 14.51 15.02 -20.80
N ASP A 243 15.11 14.72 -21.95
CA ASP A 243 16.31 13.86 -22.01
C ASP A 243 17.48 14.46 -21.24
N ALA A 244 17.72 15.77 -21.40
CA ALA A 244 18.81 16.45 -20.72
C ALA A 244 18.59 16.48 -19.20
N ARG A 245 17.35 16.64 -18.75
CA ARG A 245 16.99 16.62 -17.33
C ARG A 245 17.18 15.24 -16.71
N ILE A 246 16.81 14.18 -17.44
CA ILE A 246 17.04 12.81 -17.00
C ILE A 246 18.55 12.47 -16.95
N ASP A 247 19.35 12.98 -17.89
CA ASP A 247 20.82 12.81 -17.87
C ASP A 247 21.47 13.57 -16.69
N ASP A 248 20.96 14.75 -16.34
CA ASP A 248 21.39 15.50 -15.15
C ASP A 248 21.02 14.73 -13.86
N LEU A 249 19.83 14.13 -13.80
CA LEU A 249 19.42 13.23 -12.71
C LEU A 249 20.33 12.02 -12.57
N GLU A 250 20.61 11.30 -13.65
CA GLU A 250 21.54 10.17 -13.65
C GLU A 250 22.91 10.57 -13.09
N SER A 251 23.41 11.72 -13.53
CA SER A 251 24.69 12.26 -13.07
C SER A 251 24.68 12.52 -11.56
N ALA A 252 23.60 13.13 -11.03
CA ALA A 252 23.45 13.38 -9.60
C ALA A 252 23.37 12.07 -8.80
N VAL A 253 22.61 11.08 -9.27
CA VAL A 253 22.49 9.76 -8.63
C VAL A 253 23.83 9.04 -8.59
N ALA A 254 24.59 9.07 -9.70
CA ALA A 254 25.94 8.50 -9.73
C ALA A 254 26.89 9.18 -8.74
N GLU A 255 26.82 10.51 -8.60
CA GLU A 255 27.59 11.25 -7.60
C GLU A 255 27.22 10.88 -6.15
N HIS A 256 25.94 10.59 -5.88
CA HIS A 256 25.48 10.06 -4.60
C HIS A 256 25.99 8.65 -4.35
N ALA A 257 25.95 7.78 -5.37
CA ALA A 257 26.44 6.41 -5.26
C ALA A 257 27.94 6.38 -4.93
N ASP A 258 28.75 7.17 -5.66
CA ASP A 258 30.17 7.34 -5.40
C ASP A 258 30.43 7.87 -3.98
N ALA A 259 29.63 8.86 -3.54
CA ALA A 259 29.68 9.39 -2.17
C ALA A 259 29.59 8.33 -1.08
N LEU A 260 28.65 7.43 -1.28
CA LEU A 260 28.23 6.45 -0.28
C LEU A 260 29.10 5.19 -0.36
N GLY A 261 29.65 4.88 -1.55
CA GLY A 261 30.54 3.75 -1.82
C GLY A 261 31.97 3.92 -1.29
N ASP A 262 32.48 5.15 -1.18
CA ASP A 262 33.90 5.45 -0.89
C ASP A 262 34.36 5.28 0.57
N ARG A 263 33.55 4.74 1.50
CA ARG A 263 33.88 4.70 2.95
C ARG A 263 33.66 3.34 3.63
N PRO A 264 34.48 2.99 4.64
CA PRO A 264 34.26 1.81 5.50
C PRO A 264 32.85 1.85 6.12
N GLY A 265 32.18 0.71 6.18
CA GLY A 265 30.76 0.60 6.59
C GLY A 265 29.92 -0.36 5.74
N ARG A 266 30.47 -0.85 4.60
CA ARG A 266 29.93 -2.03 3.88
C ARG A 266 30.12 -3.33 4.66
N ASP A 267 30.96 -3.32 5.69
CA ASP A 267 31.28 -4.48 6.50
C ASP A 267 30.20 -4.66 7.58
N GLY A 268 29.27 -5.60 7.36
CA GLY A 268 28.23 -5.95 8.34
C GLY A 268 26.86 -6.21 7.70
N GLU A 269 25.82 -6.27 8.55
CA GLU A 269 24.43 -6.56 8.17
C GLU A 269 23.87 -5.63 7.07
N PHE A 270 24.27 -4.35 7.05
CA PHE A 270 23.81 -3.39 6.04
C PHE A 270 24.40 -3.68 4.66
N GLY A 271 25.60 -4.23 4.58
CA GLY A 271 26.20 -4.64 3.31
C GLY A 271 25.41 -5.79 2.68
N GLU A 272 25.10 -6.82 3.46
CA GLU A 272 24.32 -7.97 2.99
C GLU A 272 22.90 -7.56 2.58
N ARG A 273 22.26 -6.64 3.33
CA ARG A 273 20.94 -6.09 2.98
C ARG A 273 20.97 -5.29 1.68
N LEU A 274 21.99 -4.45 1.48
CA LEU A 274 22.13 -3.68 0.24
C LEU A 274 22.44 -4.59 -0.95
N ASP A 275 23.26 -5.63 -0.77
CA ASP A 275 23.53 -6.61 -1.83
C ASP A 275 22.27 -7.43 -2.18
N ALA A 276 21.42 -7.76 -1.20
CA ALA A 276 20.12 -8.41 -1.43
C ALA A 276 19.14 -7.48 -2.17
N LEU A 277 19.05 -6.21 -1.74
CA LEU A 277 18.26 -5.20 -2.42
C LEU A 277 18.75 -4.99 -3.87
N ASP A 278 20.06 -4.90 -4.08
CA ASP A 278 20.66 -4.76 -5.41
C ASP A 278 20.25 -5.92 -6.31
N ALA A 279 20.27 -7.17 -5.81
CA ALA A 279 19.86 -8.34 -6.58
C ALA A 279 18.36 -8.33 -6.95
N GLU A 280 17.48 -7.85 -6.06
CA GLU A 280 16.05 -7.74 -6.36
C GLU A 280 15.76 -6.59 -7.32
N LEU A 281 16.41 -5.43 -7.16
CA LEU A 281 16.23 -4.27 -8.05
C LEU A 281 16.82 -4.53 -9.45
N GLU A 282 17.94 -5.25 -9.58
CA GLU A 282 18.49 -5.69 -10.88
C GLU A 282 17.52 -6.58 -11.68
N ALA A 283 16.59 -7.24 -11.01
CA ALA A 283 15.56 -8.07 -11.66
C ALA A 283 14.34 -7.26 -12.12
N VAL A 284 14.26 -5.97 -11.80
CA VAL A 284 13.17 -5.08 -12.19
C VAL A 284 13.53 -4.38 -13.50
N GLU A 285 12.77 -4.66 -14.55
CA GLU A 285 12.92 -4.01 -15.85
C GLU A 285 11.90 -2.85 -15.98
N PRO A 286 12.32 -1.66 -16.44
CA PRO A 286 11.40 -0.61 -16.87
C PRO A 286 10.48 -1.03 -18.04
N PRO A 287 9.23 -0.53 -18.11
CA PRO A 287 8.55 0.33 -17.14
C PRO A 287 8.21 -0.41 -15.83
N VAL A 288 8.39 0.27 -14.71
CA VAL A 288 8.41 -0.35 -13.38
C VAL A 288 7.01 -0.48 -12.78
N ALA A 289 6.70 -1.68 -12.27
CA ALA A 289 5.54 -1.92 -11.42
C ALA A 289 5.90 -1.60 -9.94
N TRP A 290 5.78 -0.33 -9.56
CA TRP A 290 6.29 0.22 -8.29
C TRP A 290 5.84 -0.50 -7.01
N ALA A 291 4.64 -1.12 -7.00
CA ALA A 291 4.16 -1.87 -5.83
C ALA A 291 5.15 -2.96 -5.34
N ARG A 292 5.82 -3.67 -6.27
CA ARG A 292 6.83 -4.68 -5.91
C ARG A 292 8.11 -4.05 -5.36
N VAL A 293 8.49 -2.90 -5.89
CA VAL A 293 9.68 -2.16 -5.43
C VAL A 293 9.44 -1.63 -4.02
N ASP A 294 8.26 -1.08 -3.74
CA ASP A 294 7.89 -0.59 -2.41
C ASP A 294 7.95 -1.70 -1.35
N GLU A 295 7.44 -2.90 -1.66
CA GLU A 295 7.55 -4.08 -0.78
C GLU A 295 9.01 -4.45 -0.50
N THR A 296 9.82 -4.55 -1.56
CA THR A 296 11.25 -4.90 -1.47
C THR A 296 12.02 -3.87 -0.63
N VAL A 297 11.75 -2.59 -0.84
CA VAL A 297 12.35 -1.48 -0.10
C VAL A 297 11.87 -1.45 1.35
N ALA A 298 10.59 -1.72 1.61
CA ALA A 298 10.04 -1.82 2.95
C ALA A 298 10.66 -2.99 3.72
N GLU A 299 10.86 -4.15 3.09
CA GLU A 299 11.55 -5.30 3.68
C GLU A 299 13.00 -4.94 4.07
N ALA A 300 13.73 -4.31 3.15
CA ALA A 300 15.10 -3.85 3.41
C ALA A 300 15.18 -2.87 4.59
N ARG A 301 14.17 -2.00 4.78
CA ARG A 301 14.09 -1.03 5.88
C ARG A 301 13.57 -1.63 7.19
N SER A 302 12.57 -2.50 7.16
CA SER A 302 11.96 -3.09 8.36
C SER A 302 12.96 -3.90 9.19
N ALA A 303 13.95 -4.52 8.53
CA ALA A 303 15.06 -5.19 9.19
C ALA A 303 15.91 -4.25 10.11
N LEU A 304 15.82 -2.92 9.97
CA LEU A 304 16.41 -1.94 10.89
C LEU A 304 15.72 -1.91 12.27
N SER A 305 14.41 -2.18 12.30
CA SER A 305 13.59 -2.03 13.51
C SER A 305 13.65 -3.25 14.42
N GLU A 306 13.90 -4.43 13.87
CA GLU A 306 13.99 -5.68 14.64
C GLU A 306 15.33 -5.82 15.38
N ASP A 307 16.44 -5.36 14.81
CA ASP A 307 17.76 -5.40 15.47
C ASP A 307 17.98 -4.25 16.49
N GLY A 308 17.21 -3.17 16.41
CA GLY A 308 17.14 -2.15 17.46
C GLY A 308 16.44 -2.62 18.74
N ALA A 309 15.57 -3.64 18.64
CA ALA A 309 14.81 -4.18 19.77
C ALA A 309 15.56 -5.28 20.53
N THR A 310 16.54 -5.94 19.91
CA THR A 310 17.32 -7.03 20.54
C THR A 310 18.54 -6.52 21.32
N GLY A 311 18.92 -5.25 21.15
CA GLY A 311 20.07 -4.63 21.82
C GLY A 311 19.83 -4.13 23.25
N ASP A 312 18.58 -3.94 23.68
CA ASP A 312 18.25 -3.31 24.98
C ASP A 312 17.76 -4.31 26.07
N GLU A 313 17.54 -5.58 25.73
CA GLU A 313 17.13 -6.61 26.72
C GLU A 313 18.29 -7.38 27.39
N ALA A 314 19.55 -7.04 27.08
CA ALA A 314 20.72 -7.65 27.72
C ALA A 314 21.34 -6.82 28.86
N ALA A 315 20.69 -5.73 29.30
CA ALA A 315 21.18 -4.87 30.37
C ALA A 315 20.08 -4.32 31.29
N ASN A 316 19.34 -5.19 31.98
CA ASN A 316 18.84 -4.94 33.34
C ASN A 316 18.46 -6.21 34.09
#